data_AF-A0A521UK57-F1
#
_entry.id   AF-A0A521UK57-F1
#
_cell.length_a   1.000
_cell.length_b   1.000
_cell.length_c   1.000
_cell.angle_alpha   90.00
_cell.angle_beta   90.00
_cell.angle_gamma   90.00
#
_symmetry.space_group_name_H-M   'P 1'
#
loop_
_entity.id
_entity.type
_entity.pdbx_description
1 polymer ?
#
loop_
_entity_poly.entity_id
_entity_poly.type
_entity_poly.pdbx_seq_one_letter_code
_entity_poly.pdbx_strand_id
1 'polypeptide(L)'
;MDVHPGPRCVLCGHSAGCGRYDAAFWKKRDKILQAAKQRLTERFGDKIKDVILFGSRAWGKPHRWPDWDFVVVVRGEYDWRFEHTVWEIMADIDLDYEVITQTLIISEQELNHSLRGHEPVFTDALQNGIYA
;
A
#
# COMPACT_ATOMS: atom_id res chain seq x y z
N MET A 1 7.74 -26.40 13.01
CA MET A 1 8.05 -25.24 13.86
C MET A 1 9.10 -24.47 13.10
N ASP A 2 8.68 -23.54 12.26
CA ASP A 2 9.58 -22.81 11.38
C ASP A 2 9.26 -21.33 11.52
N VAL A 3 10.10 -20.67 12.31
CA VAL A 3 10.06 -19.22 12.50
C VAL A 3 10.72 -18.63 11.26
N HIS A 4 9.92 -18.09 10.32
CA HIS A 4 10.45 -17.26 9.26
C HIS A 4 11.22 -16.08 9.89
N PRO A 5 12.52 -15.92 9.64
CA PRO A 5 13.25 -14.79 10.16
C PRO A 5 12.84 -13.57 9.33
N GLY A 6 11.90 -12.78 9.87
CA GLY A 6 11.67 -11.43 9.36
C GLY A 6 12.99 -10.63 9.36
N PRO A 7 13.11 -9.59 8.50
CA PRO A 7 14.36 -8.86 8.34
C PRO A 7 14.90 -8.35 9.68
N ARG A 8 16.16 -8.71 9.98
CA ARG A 8 16.85 -8.30 11.21
C ARG A 8 17.10 -6.79 11.18
N CYS A 9 16.57 -6.09 12.18
CA CYS A 9 16.90 -4.70 12.44
C CYS A 9 18.38 -4.59 12.83
N VAL A 10 19.19 -3.91 12.03
CA VAL A 10 20.65 -3.78 12.22
C VAL A 10 21.02 -2.56 13.10
N LEU A 11 20.04 -1.80 13.60
CA LEU A 11 20.29 -0.43 14.09
C LEU A 11 19.97 -0.14 15.57
N CYS A 12 19.63 -1.11 16.41
CA CYS A 12 19.16 -0.78 17.76
C CYS A 12 19.72 -1.69 18.86
N GLY A 13 20.72 -1.20 19.61
CA GLY A 13 21.07 -1.73 20.93
C GLY A 13 20.12 -1.16 21.99
N HIS A 14 19.16 -1.98 22.45
CA HIS A 14 18.23 -1.82 23.61
C HIS A 14 17.49 -0.46 23.74
N SER A 15 16.15 -0.38 23.83
CA SER A 15 15.28 -1.01 24.84
C SER A 15 13.80 -0.66 24.52
N ALA A 16 12.88 -1.51 24.99
CA ALA A 16 11.44 -1.26 25.25
C ALA A 16 10.69 -0.27 24.34
N GLY A 17 9.96 -0.78 23.33
CA GLY A 17 8.99 0.02 22.57
C GLY A 17 8.74 -0.40 21.12
N CYS A 18 9.48 -1.37 20.58
CA CYS A 18 9.26 -1.86 19.23
C CYS A 18 8.16 -2.93 19.23
N GLY A 19 6.90 -2.50 19.08
CA GLY A 19 5.78 -3.40 18.85
C GLY A 19 6.00 -4.15 17.54
N ARG A 20 6.51 -5.37 17.62
CA ARG A 20 6.63 -6.26 16.45
C ARG A 20 5.23 -6.74 16.11
N TYR A 21 4.81 -6.53 14.88
CA TYR A 21 3.60 -7.17 14.36
C TYR A 21 3.72 -8.70 14.46
N ASP A 22 2.63 -9.34 14.85
CA ASP A 22 2.52 -10.79 14.90
C ASP A 22 2.18 -11.39 13.52
N ALA A 23 2.11 -12.72 13.44
CA ALA A 23 1.77 -13.42 12.19
C ALA A 23 0.35 -13.12 11.70
N ALA A 24 -0.60 -12.82 12.61
CA ALA A 24 -1.97 -12.51 12.23
C ALA A 24 -2.06 -11.15 11.53
N PHE A 25 -1.27 -10.18 11.98
CA PHE A 25 -1.14 -8.89 11.31
C PHE A 25 -0.63 -9.04 9.87
N TRP A 26 0.47 -9.79 9.65
CA TRP A 26 1.01 -9.98 8.30
C TRP A 26 0.02 -10.70 7.38
N LYS A 27 -0.71 -11.68 7.92
CA LYS A 27 -1.80 -12.33 7.18
C LYS A 27 -2.94 -11.37 6.84
N LYS A 28 -3.31 -10.45 7.75
CA LYS A 28 -4.32 -9.40 7.48
C LYS A 28 -3.81 -8.43 6.41
N ARG A 29 -2.54 -8.02 6.48
CA ARG A 29 -1.87 -7.16 5.48
C ARG A 29 -1.98 -7.74 4.09
N ASP A 30 -1.58 -9.00 3.93
CA ASP A 30 -1.56 -9.66 2.63
C ASP A 30 -2.97 -9.81 2.07
N LYS A 31 -3.97 -10.10 2.93
CA LYS A 31 -5.38 -10.15 2.52
C LYS A 31 -5.90 -8.82 1.98
N ILE A 32 -5.62 -7.71 2.68
CA ILE A 32 -6.09 -6.38 2.27
C ILE A 32 -5.44 -5.98 0.94
N LEU A 33 -4.11 -6.18 0.81
CA LEU A 33 -3.38 -5.87 -0.42
C LEU A 33 -3.91 -6.67 -1.62
N GLN A 34 -4.14 -7.97 -1.45
CA GLN A 34 -4.72 -8.81 -2.50
C GLN A 34 -6.16 -8.43 -2.83
N ALA A 35 -6.99 -8.09 -1.84
CA ALA A 35 -8.35 -7.62 -2.07
C ALA A 35 -8.39 -6.31 -2.86
N ALA A 36 -7.51 -5.36 -2.54
CA ALA A 36 -7.36 -4.12 -3.29
C ALA A 36 -6.98 -4.39 -4.76
N LYS A 37 -5.94 -5.20 -4.99
CA LYS A 37 -5.53 -5.56 -6.36
C LYS A 37 -6.64 -6.26 -7.12
N GLN A 38 -7.31 -7.23 -6.50
CA GLN A 38 -8.39 -7.97 -7.13
C GLN A 38 -9.54 -7.05 -7.54
N ARG A 39 -10.14 -6.28 -6.61
CA ARG A 39 -11.30 -5.43 -6.91
C ARG A 39 -11.01 -4.34 -7.92
N LEU A 40 -9.84 -3.71 -7.82
CA LEU A 40 -9.42 -2.69 -8.79
C LEU A 40 -9.21 -3.31 -10.18
N THR A 41 -8.58 -4.49 -10.26
CA THR A 41 -8.37 -5.19 -11.54
C THR A 41 -9.68 -5.72 -12.12
N GLU A 42 -10.62 -6.20 -11.30
CA GLU A 42 -11.96 -6.61 -11.75
C GLU A 42 -12.72 -5.43 -12.35
N ARG A 43 -12.61 -4.24 -11.76
CA ARG A 43 -13.32 -3.04 -12.23
C ARG A 43 -12.70 -2.40 -13.47
N PHE A 44 -11.37 -2.38 -13.56
CA PHE A 44 -10.63 -1.57 -14.53
C PHE A 44 -9.69 -2.36 -15.45
N GLY A 45 -9.56 -3.68 -15.24
CA GLY A 45 -8.78 -4.57 -16.06
C GLY A 45 -7.29 -4.23 -16.09
N ASP A 46 -6.72 -4.26 -17.29
CA ASP A 46 -5.32 -4.00 -17.59
C ASP A 46 -4.88 -2.54 -17.33
N LYS A 47 -5.83 -1.63 -17.11
CA LYS A 47 -5.55 -0.26 -16.70
C LYS A 47 -4.85 -0.19 -15.33
N ILE A 48 -5.07 -1.17 -14.45
CA ILE A 48 -4.35 -1.25 -13.16
C ILE A 48 -3.02 -1.95 -13.38
N LYS A 49 -1.94 -1.17 -13.40
CA LYS A 49 -0.59 -1.72 -13.48
C LYS A 49 -0.20 -2.34 -12.15
N ASP A 50 -0.01 -1.50 -11.13
CA ASP A 50 0.49 -1.90 -9.82
C ASP A 50 -0.45 -1.42 -8.71
N VAL A 51 -0.57 -2.21 -7.65
CA VAL A 51 -1.18 -1.81 -6.39
C VAL A 51 -0.14 -2.07 -5.31
N ILE A 52 0.29 -1.01 -4.65
CA ILE A 52 1.47 -0.99 -3.80
C ILE A 52 1.06 -0.53 -2.41
N LEU A 53 1.26 -1.36 -1.40
CA LEU A 53 1.15 -0.96 0.00
C LEU A 53 2.50 -0.38 0.45
N PHE A 54 2.50 0.81 1.03
CA PHE A 54 3.72 1.47 1.51
C PHE A 54 3.56 2.03 2.93
N GLY A 55 4.53 2.81 3.38
CA GLY A 55 4.47 3.49 4.68
C GLY A 55 4.65 2.58 5.89
N SER A 56 4.13 3.04 7.03
CA SER A 56 4.40 2.42 8.34
C SER A 56 3.87 0.98 8.46
N ARG A 57 2.79 0.66 7.72
CA ARG A 57 2.20 -0.67 7.61
C ARG A 57 3.01 -1.62 6.74
N ALA A 58 3.76 -1.10 5.78
CA ALA A 58 4.72 -1.90 5.01
C ALA A 58 5.99 -2.21 5.82
N TRP A 59 6.50 -1.23 6.58
CA TRP A 59 7.86 -1.33 7.18
C TRP A 59 7.91 -1.72 8.67
N GLY A 60 6.77 -1.98 9.33
CA GLY A 60 6.78 -2.52 10.69
C GLY A 60 7.00 -1.51 11.81
N LYS A 61 6.71 -0.21 11.58
CA LYS A 61 6.81 0.85 12.61
C LYS A 61 5.49 1.63 12.78
N PRO A 62 4.39 0.96 13.17
CA PRO A 62 3.12 1.65 13.43
C PRO A 62 3.22 2.68 14.56
N HIS A 63 2.67 3.88 14.36
CA HIS A 63 2.18 4.70 15.48
C HIS A 63 0.88 4.10 16.04
N ARG A 64 0.25 4.71 17.04
CA ARG A 64 -0.88 4.11 17.79
C ARG A 64 -2.10 3.73 16.91
N TRP A 65 -2.28 4.38 15.75
CA TRP A 65 -3.38 4.15 14.79
C TRP A 65 -2.94 4.43 13.34
N PRO A 66 -2.10 3.58 12.73
CA PRO A 66 -1.58 3.83 11.39
C PRO A 66 -2.59 3.44 10.33
N ASP A 67 -2.78 4.36 9.39
CA ASP A 67 -3.53 4.16 8.16
C ASP A 67 -2.81 3.14 7.25
N TRP A 68 -3.53 2.63 6.26
CA TRP A 68 -3.02 1.72 5.24
C TRP A 68 -2.80 2.50 3.95
N ASP A 69 -1.54 2.79 3.65
CA ASP A 69 -1.18 3.68 2.55
C ASP A 69 -0.98 2.91 1.25
N PHE A 70 -1.77 3.24 0.23
CA PHE A 70 -1.73 2.62 -1.10
C PHE A 70 -1.29 3.62 -2.17
N VAL A 71 -0.43 3.15 -3.08
CA VAL A 71 -0.23 3.77 -4.39
C VAL A 71 -0.79 2.83 -5.45
N VAL A 72 -1.71 3.34 -6.27
CA VAL A 72 -2.24 2.65 -7.45
C VAL A 72 -1.59 3.27 -8.69
N VAL A 73 -0.79 2.46 -9.39
CA VAL A 73 -0.17 2.87 -10.66
C VAL A 73 -1.08 2.44 -11.80
N VAL A 74 -1.39 3.36 -12.69
CA VAL A 74 -2.32 3.12 -13.80
C VAL A 74 -1.70 3.34 -15.17
N ARG A 75 -2.23 2.61 -16.16
CA ARG A 75 -1.87 2.77 -17.56
C ARG A 75 -2.67 3.89 -18.21
N GLY A 76 -1.95 4.76 -18.93
CA GLY A 76 -2.52 5.92 -19.60
C GLY A 76 -3.10 6.96 -18.63
N GLU A 77 -3.80 7.94 -19.18
CA GLU A 77 -4.43 9.02 -18.42
C GLU A 77 -5.66 8.54 -17.65
N TYR A 78 -6.00 9.24 -16.58
CA TYR A 78 -7.21 9.03 -15.79
C TYR A 78 -7.82 10.39 -15.44
N ASP A 79 -9.13 10.40 -15.20
CA ASP A 79 -9.87 11.59 -14.80
C ASP A 79 -10.40 11.42 -13.37
N TRP A 80 -11.03 12.48 -12.85
CA TRP A 80 -11.61 12.49 -11.52
C TRP A 80 -12.68 11.41 -11.30
N ARG A 81 -13.33 10.91 -12.37
CA ARG A 81 -14.33 9.83 -12.25
C ARG A 81 -13.65 8.50 -11.97
N PHE A 82 -12.53 8.26 -12.65
CA PHE A 82 -11.68 7.11 -12.34
C PHE A 82 -11.20 7.17 -10.88
N GLU A 83 -10.69 8.32 -10.44
CA GLU A 83 -10.25 8.51 -9.04
C GLU A 83 -11.37 8.22 -8.04
N HIS A 84 -12.56 8.79 -8.29
CA HIS A 84 -13.73 8.58 -7.45
C HIS A 84 -14.09 7.10 -7.32
N THR A 85 -14.14 6.36 -8.42
CA THR A 85 -14.45 4.92 -8.37
C THR A 85 -13.34 4.11 -7.69
N VAL A 86 -12.06 4.50 -7.81
CA VAL A 86 -10.99 3.89 -7.01
C VAL A 86 -11.25 4.12 -5.52
N TRP A 87 -11.61 5.32 -5.10
CA TRP A 87 -11.90 5.62 -3.70
C TRP A 87 -13.14 4.89 -3.18
N GLU A 88 -14.19 4.74 -3.98
CA GLU A 88 -15.36 3.92 -3.62
C GLU A 88 -14.95 2.47 -3.33
N ILE A 89 -14.14 1.87 -4.21
CA ILE A 89 -13.64 0.50 -4.03
C ILE A 89 -12.79 0.36 -2.77
N MET A 90 -11.93 1.35 -2.49
CA MET A 90 -11.09 1.34 -1.29
C MET A 90 -11.90 1.57 -0.02
N ALA A 91 -12.96 2.37 -0.08
CA ALA A 91 -13.90 2.55 1.04
C ALA A 91 -14.65 1.25 1.37
N ASP A 92 -15.03 0.46 0.36
CA ASP A 92 -15.62 -0.87 0.60
C ASP A 92 -14.62 -1.82 1.32
N ILE A 93 -13.32 -1.71 0.99
CA ILE A 93 -12.26 -2.47 1.67
C ILE A 93 -12.09 -2.00 3.13
N ASP A 94 -12.16 -0.69 3.37
CA ASP A 94 -12.10 -0.12 4.73
C ASP A 94 -13.20 -0.71 5.62
N LEU A 95 -14.42 -0.83 5.08
CA LEU A 95 -15.55 -1.44 5.78
C LEU A 95 -15.37 -2.93 6.00
N ASP A 96 -14.98 -3.69 4.96
CA ASP A 96 -14.86 -5.15 5.04
C ASP A 96 -13.75 -5.63 5.98
N TYR A 97 -12.69 -4.83 6.13
CA TYR A 97 -11.53 -5.19 6.94
C TYR A 97 -11.40 -4.38 8.23
N GLU A 98 -12.33 -3.47 8.51
CA GLU A 98 -12.29 -2.53 9.64
C GLU A 98 -10.95 -1.79 9.70
N VAL A 99 -10.58 -1.13 8.59
CA VAL A 99 -9.35 -0.35 8.44
C VAL A 99 -9.65 1.03 7.85
N ILE A 100 -8.63 1.89 7.81
CA ILE A 100 -8.67 3.17 7.11
C ILE A 100 -7.55 3.14 6.09
N THR A 101 -7.88 3.42 4.83
CA THR A 101 -6.89 3.49 3.74
C THR A 101 -6.66 4.93 3.28
N GLN A 102 -5.40 5.26 3.01
CA GLN A 102 -5.05 6.44 2.23
C GLN A 102 -4.62 5.96 0.84
N THR A 103 -5.33 6.35 -0.21
CA THR A 103 -5.05 5.88 -1.57
C THR A 103 -4.62 7.03 -2.48
N LEU A 104 -3.41 6.94 -3.02
CA LEU A 104 -2.89 7.82 -4.04
C LEU A 104 -2.87 7.12 -5.40
N ILE A 105 -3.17 7.87 -6.45
CA ILE A 105 -3.22 7.36 -7.83
C ILE A 105 -2.20 8.13 -8.64
N ILE A 106 -1.46 7.42 -9.50
CA ILE A 106 -0.53 8.03 -10.43
C ILE A 106 -0.44 7.21 -11.72
N SER A 107 -0.35 7.89 -12.86
CA SER A 107 -0.16 7.24 -14.15
C SER A 107 1.32 6.94 -14.42
N GLU A 108 1.60 5.98 -15.30
CA GLU A 108 2.96 5.77 -15.83
C GLU A 108 3.53 7.03 -16.50
N GLN A 109 2.66 7.82 -17.13
CA GLN A 109 3.06 9.08 -17.76
C GLN A 109 3.51 10.11 -16.71
N GLU A 110 2.74 10.29 -15.64
CA GLU A 110 3.13 11.18 -14.54
C GLU A 110 4.39 10.71 -13.83
N LEU A 111 4.52 9.41 -13.58
CA LEU A 111 5.72 8.83 -12.97
C LEU A 111 7.00 9.16 -13.74
N ASN A 112 6.93 9.09 -15.08
CA ASN A 112 8.11 9.25 -15.92
C ASN A 112 8.35 10.68 -16.40
N HIS A 113 7.31 11.52 -16.40
CA HIS A 113 7.34 12.80 -17.13
C HIS A 113 6.79 14.00 -16.34
N SER A 114 6.50 13.87 -15.04
CA SER A 114 6.00 14.98 -14.22
C SER A 114 6.81 15.14 -12.93
N LEU A 115 6.78 16.36 -12.36
CA LEU A 115 7.34 16.62 -11.03
C LEU A 115 6.66 15.79 -9.94
N ARG A 116 5.35 15.50 -10.11
CA ARG A 116 4.57 14.69 -9.18
C ARG A 116 5.16 13.29 -9.04
N GLY A 117 5.63 12.68 -10.13
CA GLY A 117 6.30 11.37 -10.12
C GLY A 117 7.59 11.32 -9.30
N HIS A 118 8.21 12.47 -9.05
CA HIS A 118 9.42 12.59 -8.23
C HIS A 118 9.14 12.92 -6.77
N GLU A 119 7.87 13.08 -6.37
CA GLU A 119 7.53 13.30 -4.97
C GLU A 119 7.92 12.07 -4.14
N PRO A 120 8.48 12.26 -2.93
CA PRO A 120 8.97 11.16 -2.08
C PRO A 120 7.94 10.05 -1.86
N VAL A 121 6.66 10.40 -1.77
CA VAL A 121 5.56 9.45 -1.56
C VAL A 121 5.49 8.38 -2.67
N PHE A 122 5.72 8.76 -3.93
CA PHE A 122 5.70 7.81 -5.04
C PHE A 122 7.04 7.08 -5.18
N THR A 123 8.17 7.78 -5.01
CA THR A 123 9.49 7.14 -5.13
C THR A 123 9.70 6.10 -4.02
N ASP A 124 9.29 6.41 -2.79
CA ASP A 124 9.42 5.49 -1.66
C ASP A 124 8.49 4.29 -1.79
N ALA A 125 7.25 4.51 -2.24
CA ALA A 125 6.31 3.42 -2.52
C ALA A 125 6.87 2.49 -3.60
N LEU A 126 7.39 3.03 -4.70
CA LEU A 126 7.95 2.22 -5.78
C LEU A 126 9.20 1.42 -5.36
N GLN A 127 10.08 2.02 -4.54
CA GLN A 127 11.34 1.39 -4.13
C GLN A 127 11.17 0.41 -2.95
N ASN A 128 10.32 0.76 -1.99
CA ASN A 128 10.27 0.08 -0.69
C ASN A 128 8.86 -0.48 -0.36
N GLY A 129 7.89 -0.29 -1.24
CA GLY A 129 6.53 -0.80 -1.06
C GLY A 129 6.41 -2.31 -1.32
N ILE A 130 5.27 -2.85 -0.90
CA ILE A 130 4.90 -4.25 -1.09
C ILE A 130 3.87 -4.31 -2.21
N TYR A 131 4.19 -5.07 -3.25
CA TYR A 131 3.35 -5.25 -4.42
C TYR A 131 2.42 -6.44 -4.23
N ALA A 132 1.18 -6.30 -4.71
CA ALA A 132 0.20 -7.38 -4.77
C ALA A 132 0.57 -8.41 -5.84
#